data_AF-A0AA92TUN1-F1
#
_entry.id   AF-A0AA92TUN1-F1
#
_cell.length_a   1.000
_cell.length_b   1.000
_cell.length_c   1.000
_cell.angle_alpha   90.00
_cell.angle_beta   90.00
_cell.angle_gamma   90.00
#
_symmetry.space_group_name_H-M   'P 1'
#
loop_
_entity.id
_entity.type
_entity.pdbx_description
1 polymer ?
#
loop_
_entity_poly.entity_id
_entity_poly.type
_entity_poly.pdbx_seq_one_letter_code
_entity_poly.pdbx_strand_id
1 'polypeptide(L)'
;MNTEEFLNGLSAEQQEELLKTLAAKKQQSELDKRNAYEGIRDNFAKSVKDKVVELSLRVKDFRDWLDKEGEGFKEVMAEYGKLRNKDQRGYTLVVGDFKFEVKSQDVKGFDERAELAAQRLMDFLGSYIEKSEKGKDDPMYQLCMN
;
A
#
# COMPACT_ATOMS: atom_id res chain seq x y z
N MET A 1 36.02 45.62 -35.37
CA MET A 1 36.00 46.36 -34.10
C MET A 1 36.47 45.39 -33.03
N ASN A 2 37.66 45.62 -32.48
CA ASN A 2 38.16 44.83 -31.36
C ASN A 2 37.37 45.21 -30.11
N THR A 3 36.98 44.23 -29.30
CA THR A 3 36.29 44.45 -28.01
C THR A 3 37.06 45.39 -27.09
N GLU A 4 38.39 45.38 -27.20
CA GLU A 4 39.29 46.28 -26.45
C GLU A 4 39.21 47.74 -26.94
N GLU A 5 39.03 47.99 -28.24
CA GLU A 5 38.85 49.35 -28.79
C GLU A 5 37.51 49.96 -28.35
N PHE A 6 36.46 49.14 -28.25
CA PHE A 6 35.14 49.57 -27.77
C PHE A 6 35.14 49.85 -26.26
N LEU A 7 35.84 49.02 -25.48
CA LEU A 7 35.98 49.22 -24.03
C LEU A 7 36.78 50.48 -23.70
N ASN A 8 37.87 50.77 -24.44
CA ASN A 8 38.68 51.98 -24.25
C ASN A 8 37.96 53.27 -24.69
N GLY A 9 36.87 53.17 -25.46
CA GLY A 9 36.02 54.31 -25.86
C GLY A 9 34.94 54.69 -24.85
N LEU A 10 34.72 53.89 -23.80
CA LEU A 10 33.75 54.15 -22.73
C LEU A 10 34.39 55.01 -21.62
N SER A 11 33.61 55.89 -21.00
CA SER A 11 34.08 56.64 -19.82
C SER A 11 34.30 55.68 -18.64
N ALA A 12 35.14 56.08 -17.68
CA ALA A 12 35.39 55.30 -16.46
C ALA A 12 34.08 54.96 -15.71
N GLU A 13 33.12 55.88 -15.68
CA GLU A 13 31.79 55.66 -15.08
C GLU A 13 30.98 54.61 -15.85
N GLN A 14 31.00 54.65 -17.19
CA GLN A 14 30.31 53.68 -18.02
C GLN A 14 30.93 52.28 -17.92
N GLN A 15 32.26 52.18 -17.77
CA GLN A 15 32.95 50.91 -17.52
C GLN A 15 32.58 50.32 -16.14
N GLU A 16 32.48 51.15 -15.10
CA GLU A 16 32.09 50.70 -13.76
C GLU A 16 30.62 50.22 -13.73
N GLU A 17 29.72 50.94 -14.41
CA GLU A 17 28.31 50.54 -14.56
C GLU A 17 28.15 49.24 -15.36
N LEU A 18 28.98 49.05 -16.40
CA LEU A 18 29.02 47.80 -17.17
C LEU A 18 29.45 46.61 -16.29
N LEU A 19 30.47 46.80 -15.44
CA LEU A 19 30.95 45.78 -14.50
C LEU A 19 29.89 45.42 -13.45
N LYS A 20 29.21 46.42 -12.87
CA LYS A 20 28.09 46.19 -11.94
C LYS A 20 26.97 45.40 -12.60
N THR A 21 26.62 45.76 -13.84
CA THR A 21 25.58 45.07 -14.62
C THR A 21 25.98 43.63 -14.95
N LEU A 22 27.25 43.38 -15.29
CA LEU A 22 27.78 42.04 -15.53
C LEU A 22 27.80 41.17 -14.28
N ALA A 23 28.19 41.74 -13.13
CA ALA A 23 28.17 41.05 -11.84
C ALA A 23 26.73 40.67 -11.44
N ALA A 24 25.78 41.61 -11.57
CA ALA A 24 24.36 41.36 -11.31
C ALA A 24 23.80 40.27 -12.24
N LYS A 25 24.11 40.30 -13.54
CA LYS A 25 23.70 39.25 -14.49
C LYS A 25 24.26 37.87 -14.15
N LYS A 26 25.52 37.80 -13.72
CA LYS A 26 26.13 36.53 -13.27
C LYS A 26 25.43 35.99 -12.02
N GLN A 27 25.19 36.84 -11.02
CA GLN A 27 24.46 36.44 -9.81
C GLN A 27 23.05 35.95 -10.13
N GLN A 28 22.31 36.68 -10.97
CA GLN A 28 20.98 36.29 -11.41
C GLN A 28 21.01 34.96 -12.16
N SER A 29 21.98 34.76 -13.07
CA SER A 29 22.11 33.50 -13.80
C SER A 29 22.39 32.30 -12.88
N GLU A 30 23.17 32.47 -11.80
CA GLU A 30 23.43 31.38 -10.85
C GLU A 30 22.20 31.09 -9.98
N LEU A 31 21.46 32.11 -9.57
CA LEU A 31 20.17 31.96 -8.90
C LEU A 31 19.15 31.23 -9.79
N ASP A 32 19.06 31.60 -11.06
CA ASP A 32 18.15 30.98 -12.02
C ASP A 32 18.50 29.50 -12.25
N LYS A 33 19.80 29.18 -12.39
CA LYS A 33 20.27 27.79 -12.48
C LYS A 33 19.92 26.98 -11.23
N ARG A 34 20.10 27.57 -10.05
CA ARG A 34 19.76 26.93 -8.78
C ARG A 34 18.27 26.67 -8.68
N ASN A 35 17.44 27.67 -8.98
CA ASN A 35 15.99 27.54 -8.97
C ASN A 35 15.49 26.49 -9.98
N ALA A 36 16.08 26.48 -11.18
CA ALA A 36 15.77 25.48 -12.20
C ALA A 36 16.12 24.06 -11.73
N TYR A 37 17.30 23.88 -11.12
CA TYR A 37 17.71 22.60 -10.56
C TYR A 37 16.81 22.15 -9.40
N GLU A 38 16.49 23.04 -8.45
CA GLU A 38 15.59 22.74 -7.35
C GLU A 38 14.21 22.33 -7.86
N GLY A 39 13.68 23.01 -8.89
CA GLY A 39 12.44 22.63 -9.56
C GLY A 39 12.48 21.25 -10.23
N ILE A 40 13.56 20.94 -10.96
CA ILE A 40 13.75 19.62 -11.58
C ILE A 40 13.84 18.53 -10.51
N ARG A 41 14.61 18.77 -9.44
CA ARG A 41 14.80 17.83 -8.33
C ARG A 41 13.47 17.53 -7.64
N ASP A 42 12.70 18.56 -7.34
CA ASP A 42 11.42 18.41 -6.64
C ASP A 42 10.38 17.69 -7.52
N ASN A 43 10.35 17.98 -8.82
CA ASN A 43 9.49 17.29 -9.78
C ASN A 43 9.87 15.80 -9.93
N PHE A 44 11.16 15.50 -10.00
CA PHE A 44 11.64 14.12 -10.05
C PHE A 44 11.27 13.35 -8.78
N ALA A 45 11.51 13.94 -7.61
CA ALA A 45 11.16 13.32 -6.33
C ALA A 45 9.66 13.04 -6.20
N LYS A 46 8.80 13.98 -6.63
CA LYS A 46 7.34 13.80 -6.68
C LYS A 46 6.95 12.65 -7.62
N SER A 47 7.49 12.64 -8.84
CA SER A 47 7.19 11.60 -9.83
C SER A 47 7.57 10.21 -9.34
N VAL A 48 8.74 10.06 -8.71
CA VAL A 48 9.16 8.78 -8.10
C VAL A 48 8.20 8.37 -6.99
N LYS A 49 7.85 9.30 -6.08
CA LYS A 49 6.90 9.01 -5.01
C LYS A 49 5.55 8.55 -5.54
N ASP A 50 5.00 9.25 -6.52
CA ASP A 50 3.70 8.92 -7.10
C ASP A 50 3.71 7.52 -7.75
N LYS A 51 4.80 7.18 -8.45
CA LYS A 51 4.97 5.85 -9.04
C LYS A 51 5.08 4.73 -8.00
N VAL A 52 5.79 4.98 -6.90
CA VAL A 52 5.89 4.03 -5.80
C VAL A 52 4.52 3.80 -5.15
N VAL A 53 3.75 4.87 -4.93
CA VAL A 53 2.39 4.78 -4.37
C VAL A 53 1.47 4.01 -5.32
N GLU A 54 1.52 4.30 -6.62
CA GLU A 54 0.73 3.58 -7.65
C GLU A 54 1.03 2.07 -7.63
N LEU A 55 2.31 1.69 -7.60
CA LEU A 55 2.73 0.28 -7.57
C LEU A 55 2.31 -0.41 -6.27
N SER A 56 2.47 0.27 -5.13
CA SER A 56 2.05 -0.24 -3.83
C SER A 56 0.54 -0.54 -3.79
N LEU A 57 -0.27 0.40 -4.30
CA LEU A 57 -1.71 0.21 -4.40
C LEU A 57 -2.05 -0.96 -5.33
N ARG A 58 -1.41 -1.06 -6.50
CA ARG A 58 -1.65 -2.17 -7.42
C ARG A 58 -1.30 -3.53 -6.83
N VAL A 59 -0.21 -3.62 -6.06
CA VAL A 59 0.17 -4.85 -5.35
C VAL A 59 -0.84 -5.20 -4.27
N LYS A 60 -1.35 -4.21 -3.53
CA LYS A 60 -2.42 -4.40 -2.56
C LYS A 60 -3.69 -4.92 -3.24
N ASP A 61 -4.14 -4.26 -4.30
CA ASP A 61 -5.34 -4.65 -5.05
C ASP A 61 -5.20 -6.07 -5.61
N PHE A 62 -4.02 -6.43 -6.13
CA PHE A 62 -3.72 -7.78 -6.58
C PHE A 62 -3.81 -8.80 -5.44
N ARG A 63 -3.30 -8.45 -4.24
CA ARG A 63 -3.40 -9.32 -3.07
C ARG A 63 -4.85 -9.52 -2.65
N ASP A 64 -5.63 -8.44 -2.56
CA ASP A 64 -7.05 -8.49 -2.17
C ASP A 64 -7.87 -9.31 -3.18
N TRP A 65 -7.56 -9.20 -4.47
CA TRP A 65 -8.16 -10.04 -5.51
C TRP A 65 -7.76 -11.51 -5.35
N LEU A 66 -6.47 -11.81 -5.14
CA LEU A 66 -6.00 -13.19 -4.93
C LEU A 66 -6.65 -13.85 -3.71
N ASP A 67 -6.85 -13.12 -2.62
CA ASP A 67 -7.49 -13.66 -1.42
C ASP A 67 -8.96 -14.02 -1.71
N LYS A 68 -9.71 -13.14 -2.40
CA LYS A 68 -11.10 -13.41 -2.81
C LYS A 68 -11.24 -14.59 -3.76
N GLU A 69 -10.42 -14.62 -4.82
CA GLU A 69 -10.43 -15.74 -5.78
C GLU A 69 -9.96 -17.04 -5.10
N GLY A 70 -9.00 -16.94 -4.18
CA GLY A 70 -8.50 -18.07 -3.42
C GLY A 70 -9.55 -18.68 -2.50
N GLU A 71 -10.39 -17.86 -1.87
CA GLU A 71 -11.56 -18.28 -1.10
C GLU A 71 -12.65 -18.88 -1.99
N GLY A 72 -13.02 -18.21 -3.07
CA GLY A 72 -14.02 -18.73 -4.02
C GLY A 72 -13.59 -20.07 -4.62
N PHE A 73 -12.32 -20.20 -5.01
CA PHE A 73 -11.80 -21.47 -5.53
C PHE A 73 -11.77 -22.57 -4.47
N LYS A 74 -11.54 -22.23 -3.20
CA LYS A 74 -11.62 -23.18 -2.08
C LYS A 74 -13.04 -23.71 -1.91
N GLU A 75 -14.07 -22.87 -2.04
CA GLU A 75 -15.47 -23.32 -2.01
C GLU A 75 -15.75 -24.30 -3.14
N VAL A 76 -15.30 -23.99 -4.36
CA VAL A 76 -15.37 -24.92 -5.50
C VAL A 76 -14.68 -26.23 -5.15
N MET A 77 -13.45 -26.23 -4.63
CA MET A 77 -12.80 -27.47 -4.22
C MET A 77 -13.56 -28.25 -3.13
N ALA A 78 -14.30 -27.57 -2.25
CA ALA A 78 -15.16 -28.19 -1.25
C ALA A 78 -16.34 -28.92 -1.90
N GLU A 79 -16.99 -28.30 -2.88
CA GLU A 79 -18.10 -28.87 -3.66
C GLU A 79 -17.68 -30.12 -4.43
N TYR A 80 -16.50 -30.07 -5.07
CA TYR A 80 -15.96 -31.19 -5.84
C TYR A 80 -15.29 -32.26 -4.96
N GLY A 81 -15.39 -32.18 -3.63
CA GLY A 81 -14.86 -33.16 -2.69
C GLY A 81 -13.34 -33.29 -2.70
N LYS A 82 -12.63 -32.25 -3.17
CA LYS A 82 -11.16 -32.22 -3.24
C LYS A 82 -10.52 -31.75 -1.94
N LEU A 83 -11.31 -31.21 -1.02
CA LEU A 83 -10.87 -30.92 0.34
C LEU A 83 -10.96 -32.16 1.23
N ARG A 84 -9.91 -32.43 2.01
CA ARG A 84 -9.88 -33.53 2.99
C ARG A 84 -10.81 -33.26 4.18
N ASN A 85 -11.09 -31.99 4.48
CA ASN A 85 -12.05 -31.55 5.48
C ASN A 85 -12.68 -30.21 5.03
N LYS A 86 -13.98 -30.00 5.28
CA LYS A 86 -14.68 -28.74 4.90
C LYS A 86 -14.09 -27.52 5.60
N ASP A 87 -13.53 -27.71 6.80
CA ASP A 87 -12.89 -26.65 7.60
C ASP A 87 -11.42 -26.37 7.23
N GLN A 88 -10.86 -27.06 6.25
CA GLN A 88 -9.44 -26.92 5.90
C GLN A 88 -9.15 -25.51 5.36
N ARG A 89 -8.28 -24.73 6.04
CA ARG A 89 -7.99 -23.33 5.65
C ARG A 89 -6.95 -23.19 4.52
N GLY A 90 -5.93 -24.06 4.49
CA GLY A 90 -4.87 -24.02 3.48
C GLY A 90 -4.99 -25.10 2.42
N TYR A 91 -4.48 -24.84 1.21
CA TYR A 91 -4.43 -25.81 0.12
C TYR A 91 -3.27 -25.54 -0.85
N THR A 92 -2.98 -26.51 -1.70
CA THR A 92 -1.94 -26.42 -2.71
C THR A 92 -2.51 -26.82 -4.06
N LEU A 93 -2.28 -25.98 -5.07
CA LEU A 93 -2.62 -26.22 -6.47
C LEU A 93 -1.32 -26.31 -7.26
N VAL A 94 -1.17 -27.37 -8.07
CA VAL A 94 -0.06 -27.54 -9.00
C VAL A 94 -0.64 -27.71 -10.40
N VAL A 95 -0.29 -26.81 -11.31
CA VAL A 95 -0.72 -26.82 -12.71
C VAL A 95 0.52 -26.64 -13.58
N GLY A 96 0.96 -27.71 -14.24
CA GLY A 96 2.18 -27.68 -15.05
C GLY A 96 3.43 -27.35 -14.22
N ASP A 97 4.11 -26.26 -14.57
CA ASP A 97 5.28 -25.70 -13.88
C ASP A 97 4.92 -24.71 -12.77
N PHE A 98 3.63 -24.41 -12.58
CA PHE A 98 3.15 -23.45 -11.60
C PHE A 98 2.63 -24.14 -10.33
N LYS A 99 3.10 -23.68 -9.17
CA LYS A 99 2.63 -24.10 -7.84
C LYS A 99 2.08 -22.90 -7.08
N PHE A 100 0.81 -22.96 -6.71
CA PHE A 100 0.14 -22.02 -5.82
C PHE A 100 -0.14 -22.69 -4.47
N GLU A 101 0.29 -22.06 -3.38
CA GLU A 101 0.18 -22.64 -2.04
C GLU A 101 -0.38 -21.62 -1.06
N VAL A 102 -1.61 -21.86 -0.61
CA VAL A 102 -2.27 -21.10 0.45
C VAL A 102 -1.95 -21.78 1.77
N LYS A 103 -1.07 -21.18 2.55
CA LYS A 103 -0.77 -21.61 3.92
C LYS A 103 -1.51 -20.73 4.90
N SER A 104 -2.44 -21.31 5.65
CA SER A 104 -2.89 -20.71 6.90
C SER A 104 -1.86 -21.05 7.97
N GLN A 105 -0.82 -20.21 8.10
CA GLN A 105 0.20 -20.42 9.12
C GLN A 105 -0.27 -19.80 10.43
N ASP A 106 -0.26 -20.62 11.47
CA ASP A 106 -0.75 -20.26 12.78
C ASP A 106 0.35 -19.53 13.57
N VAL A 107 0.61 -18.28 13.20
CA VAL A 107 1.57 -17.45 13.92
C VAL A 107 0.81 -16.80 15.08
N LYS A 108 1.34 -16.96 16.32
CA LYS A 108 0.74 -16.60 17.63
C LYS A 108 0.46 -15.09 17.86
N GLY A 109 0.14 -14.32 16.84
CA GLY A 109 0.04 -12.86 16.92
C GLY A 109 -1.37 -12.28 16.84
N PHE A 110 -2.32 -12.93 16.16
CA PHE A 110 -3.65 -12.35 15.92
C PHE A 110 -4.72 -13.43 15.71
N ASP A 111 -5.90 -13.20 16.28
CA ASP A 111 -6.76 -14.24 16.83
C ASP A 111 -7.96 -14.63 15.95
N GLU A 112 -7.70 -14.97 14.68
CA GLU A 112 -8.74 -15.54 13.80
C GLU A 112 -9.27 -16.90 14.30
N ARG A 113 -8.64 -17.46 15.33
CA ARG A 113 -9.08 -18.68 16.01
C ARG A 113 -10.03 -18.41 17.15
N ALA A 114 -9.78 -17.43 18.01
CA ALA A 114 -10.76 -17.06 19.01
C ALA A 114 -11.96 -16.40 18.37
N GLU A 115 -11.82 -15.67 17.28
CA GLU A 115 -12.99 -15.15 16.57
C GLU A 115 -13.82 -16.29 15.95
N LEU A 116 -13.16 -17.28 15.32
CA LEU A 116 -13.85 -18.48 14.83
C LEU A 116 -14.38 -19.37 15.96
N ALA A 117 -13.67 -19.50 17.08
CA ALA A 117 -14.09 -20.28 18.24
C ALA A 117 -15.24 -19.59 18.98
N ALA A 118 -15.22 -18.26 19.06
CA ALA A 118 -16.31 -17.45 19.56
C ALA A 118 -17.54 -17.60 18.66
N GLN A 119 -17.38 -17.54 17.33
CA GLN A 119 -18.47 -17.81 16.39
C GLN A 119 -19.05 -19.21 16.61
N ARG A 120 -18.20 -20.24 16.72
CA ARG A 120 -18.62 -21.62 16.99
C ARG A 120 -19.32 -21.79 18.34
N LEU A 121 -18.88 -21.08 19.37
CA LEU A 121 -19.53 -21.06 20.68
C LEU A 121 -20.89 -20.37 20.62
N MET A 122 -20.99 -19.25 19.91
CA MET A 122 -22.24 -18.53 19.69
C MET A 122 -23.25 -19.38 18.92
N ASP A 123 -22.82 -20.08 17.86
CA ASP A 123 -23.67 -20.98 17.08
C ASP A 123 -24.17 -22.17 17.92
N PHE A 124 -23.30 -22.74 18.77
CA PHE A 124 -23.66 -23.80 19.70
C PHE A 124 -24.67 -23.33 20.75
N LEU A 125 -24.43 -22.16 21.36
CA LEU A 125 -25.33 -21.57 22.35
C LEU A 125 -26.69 -21.21 21.73
N GLY A 126 -26.71 -20.62 20.53
CA GLY A 126 -27.95 -20.36 19.80
C GLY A 126 -28.76 -21.63 19.57
N SER A 127 -28.11 -22.69 19.09
CA SER A 127 -28.72 -24.01 18.88
C SER A 127 -29.22 -24.67 20.18
N TYR A 128 -28.59 -24.38 21.32
CA TYR A 128 -28.99 -24.88 22.63
C TYR A 128 -30.21 -24.13 23.19
N ILE A 129 -30.24 -22.80 23.04
CA ILE A 129 -31.35 -21.95 23.48
C ILE A 129 -32.63 -22.24 22.69
N GLU A 130 -32.51 -22.47 21.38
CA GLU A 130 -33.65 -22.89 20.54
C GLU A 130 -34.26 -24.23 20.98
N LYS A 131 -33.48 -25.09 21.64
CA LYS A 131 -33.93 -26.38 22.18
C LYS A 131 -34.29 -26.32 23.67
N SER A 132 -34.03 -25.21 24.35
CA SER A 132 -34.32 -25.01 25.77
C SER A 132 -35.75 -24.50 25.95
N GLU A 133 -36.53 -25.15 26.81
CA GLU A 133 -37.91 -24.73 27.12
C GLU A 133 -38.01 -23.33 27.77
N LYS A 134 -36.88 -22.78 28.24
CA LYS A 134 -36.80 -21.47 28.94
C LYS A 134 -36.25 -20.33 28.08
N GLY A 135 -35.82 -20.58 26.84
CA GLY A 135 -35.40 -19.54 25.90
C GLY A 135 -34.34 -18.57 26.48
N LYS A 136 -34.63 -17.25 26.43
CA LYS A 136 -33.71 -16.19 26.91
C LYS A 136 -33.59 -16.09 28.44
N ASP A 137 -34.40 -16.83 29.19
CA ASP A 137 -34.33 -16.91 30.65
C ASP A 137 -33.48 -18.11 31.12
N ASP A 138 -32.81 -18.81 30.20
CA ASP A 138 -31.86 -19.86 30.54
C ASP A 138 -30.64 -19.26 31.29
N PRO A 139 -30.30 -19.77 32.50
CA PRO A 139 -29.17 -19.28 33.28
C PRO A 139 -27.85 -19.27 32.51
N MET A 140 -27.64 -20.22 31.59
CA MET A 140 -26.44 -20.27 30.76
C MET A 140 -26.39 -19.15 29.72
N TYR A 141 -27.54 -18.71 29.20
CA TYR A 141 -27.60 -17.59 28.26
C TYR A 141 -27.31 -16.25 28.94
N GLN A 142 -27.84 -16.04 30.15
CA GLN A 142 -27.60 -14.84 30.95
C GLN A 142 -26.12 -14.72 31.38
N LEU A 143 -25.45 -15.84 31.63
CA LEU A 143 -24.02 -15.87 31.95
C LEU A 143 -23.11 -15.54 30.75
N CYS A 144 -23.55 -15.83 29.52
CA CYS A 144 -22.77 -15.61 28.31
C CYS A 144 -22.94 -14.22 27.66
N MET A 145 -23.99 -13.46 28.02
CA MET A 145 -24.31 -12.15 27.43
C MET A 145 -23.96 -10.95 28.35
N ASN A 146 -23.29 -11.20 29.48
CA ASN A 146 -22.77 -10.16 30.38
C ASN A 146 -21.36 -9.70 29.99
#